data_AF-A0A3D4GVP8-F1
#
_entry.id   AF-A0A3D4GVP8-F1
#
_cell.length_a   1.000
_cell.length_b   1.000
_cell.length_c   1.000
_cell.angle_alpha   90.00
_cell.angle_beta   90.00
_cell.angle_gamma   90.00
#
_symmetry.space_group_name_H-M   'P 1'
#
loop_
_entity.id
_entity.type
_entity.pdbx_description
1 polymer ?
#
loop_
_entity_poly.entity_id
_entity_poly.type
_entity_poly.pdbx_seq_one_letter_code
_entity_poly.pdbx_strand_id
1 'polypeptide(L)'
;MLGKKIGKSLGNTVDPFTTINTYGKDALRYFLLKGMPSDEDGDFSIFRLEEIYNADLANGLGNLVKLLQTLCQRAEGHLSAGQVQDPDSEIGSYLDNFRFVDAL
;
A
#
# COMPACT_ATOMS: atom_id res chain seq x y z
N MET A 1 21.26 -1.16 0.16
CA MET A 1 21.99 0.05 -0.26
C MET A 1 21.03 1.22 -0.09
N LEU A 2 21.29 2.12 0.85
CA LEU A 2 20.36 3.21 1.21
C LEU A 2 20.89 4.54 0.66
N GLY A 3 20.00 5.36 0.07
CA GLY A 3 20.22 6.79 -0.18
C GLY A 3 21.06 7.18 -1.41
N LYS A 4 21.28 6.30 -2.38
CA LYS A 4 21.98 6.67 -3.62
C LYS A 4 20.99 7.18 -4.67
N LYS A 5 21.27 8.37 -5.24
CA LYS A 5 20.54 8.91 -6.40
C LYS A 5 20.40 7.83 -7.47
N ILE A 6 19.16 7.56 -7.89
CA ILE A 6 18.87 6.60 -8.97
C ILE A 6 19.48 7.15 -10.26
N GLY A 7 20.33 6.37 -10.91
CA GLY A 7 21.03 6.80 -12.12
C GLY A 7 21.50 5.65 -12.98
N LYS A 8 21.35 5.81 -14.30
CA LYS A 8 21.81 4.83 -15.30
C LYS A 8 23.32 4.55 -15.19
N SER A 9 24.12 5.58 -14.91
CA SER A 9 25.59 5.47 -14.77
C SER A 9 26.04 4.74 -13.50
N LEU A 10 25.20 4.70 -12.46
CA LEU A 10 25.49 4.07 -11.17
C LEU A 10 25.01 2.61 -11.12
N GLY A 11 24.33 2.12 -12.16
CA GLY A 11 23.79 0.77 -12.23
C GLY A 11 22.65 0.49 -11.24
N ASN A 12 22.16 1.52 -10.53
CA ASN A 12 21.10 1.42 -9.52
C ASN A 12 19.75 1.91 -10.03
N THR A 13 19.52 1.83 -11.35
CA THR A 13 18.22 2.20 -11.91
C THR A 13 17.19 1.15 -11.51
N VAL A 14 16.09 1.60 -10.93
CA VAL A 14 14.95 0.74 -10.63
C VAL A 14 14.01 0.77 -11.83
N ASP A 15 13.79 -0.39 -12.44
CA ASP A 15 12.78 -0.55 -13.47
C ASP A 15 11.42 -0.85 -12.83
N PRO A 16 10.43 0.06 -12.94
CA PRO A 16 9.12 -0.14 -12.36
C PRO A 16 8.39 -1.35 -12.96
N PHE A 17 8.62 -1.70 -14.23
CA PHE A 17 7.95 -2.84 -14.86
C PHE A 17 8.43 -4.17 -14.29
N THR A 18 9.73 -4.28 -14.01
CA THR A 18 10.27 -5.45 -13.30
C THR A 18 9.63 -5.58 -11.91
N THR A 19 9.51 -4.50 -11.15
CA THR A 19 8.85 -4.52 -9.84
C THR A 19 7.35 -4.87 -9.94
N ILE A 20 6.65 -4.34 -10.93
CA ILE A 20 5.24 -4.66 -11.20
C ILE A 20 5.06 -6.14 -11.51
N ASN A 21 5.95 -6.75 -12.29
CA ASN A 21 5.87 -8.17 -12.61
C ASN A 21 6.04 -9.06 -11.37
N THR A 22 6.78 -8.60 -10.35
CA THR A 22 7.01 -9.36 -9.11
C THR A 22 5.92 -9.14 -8.06
N TYR A 23 5.54 -7.88 -7.79
CA TYR A 23 4.65 -7.53 -6.67
C TYR A 23 3.25 -7.06 -7.10
N GLY A 24 3.07 -6.78 -8.39
CA GLY A 24 1.85 -6.20 -8.92
C GLY A 24 1.86 -4.67 -8.92
N LYS A 25 1.03 -4.09 -9.79
CA LYS A 25 0.91 -2.63 -9.96
C LYS A 25 0.39 -1.92 -8.71
N ASP A 26 -0.57 -2.53 -8.02
CA ASP A 26 -1.25 -1.89 -6.90
C ASP A 26 -0.38 -1.88 -5.65
N ALA A 27 0.42 -2.94 -5.45
CA ALA A 27 1.47 -2.97 -4.43
C ALA A 27 2.50 -1.87 -4.62
N LEU A 28 2.99 -1.68 -5.86
CA LEU A 28 3.94 -0.61 -6.15
C LEU A 28 3.31 0.78 -5.92
N ARG A 29 2.07 1.00 -6.36
CA ARG A 29 1.35 2.26 -6.11
C ARG A 29 1.19 2.54 -4.62
N TYR A 30 0.77 1.54 -3.85
CA TYR A 30 0.62 1.65 -2.40
C TYR A 30 1.95 1.99 -1.74
N PHE A 31 3.03 1.28 -2.10
CA PHE A 31 4.37 1.56 -1.57
C PHE A 31 4.84 2.99 -1.88
N LEU A 32 4.64 3.48 -3.11
CA LEU A 32 5.06 4.84 -3.48
C LEU A 32 4.29 5.93 -2.73
N LEU A 33 3.04 5.67 -2.31
CA LEU A 33 2.22 6.63 -1.58
C LEU A 33 2.39 6.54 -0.05
N LYS A 34 2.53 5.33 0.50
CA LYS A 34 2.63 5.07 1.94
C LYS A 34 4.07 4.97 2.44
N GLY A 35 4.96 4.40 1.63
CA GLY A 35 6.32 4.04 2.01
C GLY A 35 7.35 5.16 1.86
N MET A 36 6.97 6.28 1.24
CA MET A 36 7.84 7.42 0.95
C MET A 36 7.21 8.73 1.43
N PRO A 37 8.02 9.73 1.88
CA PRO A 37 7.52 11.07 2.19
C PRO A 37 6.83 11.69 0.97
N SER A 38 5.79 12.49 1.21
CA SER A 38 5.05 13.15 0.13
C SER A 38 5.64 14.50 -0.28
N ASP A 39 6.39 15.14 0.62
CA ASP A 39 6.92 16.50 0.55
C ASP A 39 8.45 16.57 0.48
N GLU A 40 9.14 15.47 0.78
CA GLU A 40 10.60 15.37 0.81
C GLU A 40 11.13 14.23 -0.07
N ASP A 41 12.44 14.21 -0.30
CA ASP A 41 13.11 13.16 -1.06
C ASP A 41 12.97 11.80 -0.34
N GLY A 42 12.25 10.86 -0.95
CA GLY A 42 12.12 9.49 -0.46
C GLY A 42 13.21 8.56 -1.00
N ASP A 43 13.60 7.57 -0.20
CA ASP A 43 14.51 6.51 -0.62
C ASP A 43 13.73 5.27 -1.08
N PHE A 44 13.97 4.84 -2.32
CA PHE A 44 13.36 3.62 -2.85
C PHE A 44 14.19 2.40 -2.45
N SER A 45 13.54 1.43 -1.82
CA SER A 45 14.16 0.17 -1.42
C SER A 45 13.22 -0.99 -1.69
N ILE A 46 13.67 -1.97 -2.48
CA ILE A 46 12.92 -3.22 -2.71
C ILE A 46 12.67 -3.97 -1.40
N PHE A 47 13.64 -3.94 -0.48
CA PHE A 47 13.46 -4.56 0.84
C PHE A 47 12.33 -3.89 1.62
N ARG A 48 12.28 -2.54 1.63
CA ARG A 48 11.20 -1.81 2.30
C ARG A 48 9.85 -2.01 1.61
N LEU A 49 9.84 -2.13 0.28
CA LEU A 49 8.64 -2.48 -0.47
C LEU A 49 8.14 -3.86 -0.05
N GLU A 50 9.02 -4.85 0.05
CA GLU A 50 8.67 -6.20 0.46
C GLU A 50 8.15 -6.26 1.92
N GLU A 51 8.75 -5.48 2.83
CA GLU A 51 8.25 -5.35 4.20
C GLU A 51 6.83 -4.78 4.24
N ILE A 52 6.59 -3.65 3.55
CA ILE A 52 5.26 -3.00 3.51
C ILE A 52 4.24 -3.91 2.81
N TYR A 53 4.63 -4.55 1.70
CA TYR A 53 3.76 -5.51 1.01
C TYR A 53 3.33 -6.65 1.92
N ASN A 54 4.27 -7.25 2.64
CA ASN A 54 3.95 -8.37 3.53
C ASN A 54 3.16 -7.93 4.75
N ALA A 55 3.53 -6.81 5.39
CA ALA A 55 2.87 -6.34 6.61
C ALA A 55 1.45 -5.82 6.33
N ASP A 56 1.31 -4.86 5.42
CA ASP A 56 0.06 -4.11 5.25
C ASP A 56 -0.89 -4.84 4.29
N LEU A 57 -0.36 -5.29 3.14
CA LEU A 57 -1.21 -5.84 2.07
C LEU A 57 -1.50 -7.32 2.27
N ALA A 58 -0.47 -8.15 2.42
CA ALA A 58 -0.68 -9.59 2.59
C ALA A 58 -1.26 -9.92 3.97
N ASN A 59 -0.59 -9.47 5.04
CA ASN A 59 -0.98 -9.83 6.40
C ASN A 59 -2.07 -8.95 7.00
N GLY A 60 -2.18 -7.69 6.59
CA GLY A 60 -3.27 -6.80 7.00
C GLY A 60 -4.51 -7.05 6.16
N LEU A 61 -4.58 -6.38 5.00
CA LEU A 61 -5.78 -6.36 4.16
C LEU A 61 -6.14 -7.75 3.62
N GLY A 62 -5.16 -8.52 3.17
CA GLY A 62 -5.37 -9.85 2.59
C GLY A 62 -5.98 -10.83 3.58
N ASN A 63 -5.46 -10.87 4.81
CA ASN A 63 -6.03 -11.70 5.87
C ASN A 63 -7.44 -11.25 6.26
N LEU A 64 -7.69 -9.94 6.32
CA LEU A 64 -9.03 -9.41 6.59
C LEU A 64 -10.03 -9.84 5.52
N VAL A 65 -9.71 -9.66 4.24
CA VAL A 65 -10.58 -10.08 3.12
C VAL A 65 -10.83 -11.58 3.15
N LYS A 66 -9.81 -12.39 3.41
CA LYS A 66 -9.95 -13.85 3.53
C LYS A 66 -10.86 -14.26 4.68
N LEU A 67 -10.75 -13.58 5.82
CA LEU A 67 -11.63 -13.78 6.97
C LEU A 67 -13.08 -13.44 6.60
N LEU A 68 -13.30 -12.26 6.01
CA LEU A 68 -14.63 -11.81 5.57
C LEU A 68 -15.23 -12.78 4.55
N GLN A 69 -14.47 -13.25 3.58
CA GLN A 69 -14.91 -14.25 2.61
C GLN A 69 -15.39 -15.54 3.32
N THR A 70 -14.62 -16.01 4.31
CA THR A 70 -14.98 -17.21 5.08
C THR A 70 -16.26 -17.01 5.89
N LEU A 71 -16.44 -15.83 6.50
CA LEU A 71 -17.65 -15.50 7.25
C LEU A 71 -18.87 -15.39 6.33
N CYS A 72 -18.75 -14.74 5.18
CA CYS A 72 -19.83 -14.62 4.20
C CYS A 72 -20.27 -16.00 3.68
N GLN A 73 -19.33 -16.90 3.42
CA GLN A 73 -19.63 -18.27 3.00
C GLN A 73 -20.38 -19.05 4.10
N ARG A 74 -19.98 -18.90 5.37
CA ARG A 74 -20.64 -19.55 6.52
C ARG A 74 -22.02 -18.98 6.81
N ALA A 75 -22.23 -17.69 6.56
CA ALA A 75 -23.53 -17.05 6.69
C ALA A 75 -24.45 -17.32 5.48
N GLU A 76 -24.00 -18.13 4.50
CA GLU A 76 -24.73 -18.39 3.25
C GLU A 76 -25.13 -17.09 2.51
N GLY A 77 -24.31 -16.04 2.63
CA GLY A 77 -24.60 -14.72 2.07
C GLY A 77 -25.66 -13.90 2.82
N HIS A 78 -26.21 -14.40 3.92
CA HIS A 78 -27.15 -13.66 4.76
C HIS A 78 -26.39 -12.71 5.68
N LEU A 79 -26.22 -11.47 5.22
CA LEU A 79 -25.59 -10.39 5.97
C LEU A 79 -26.67 -9.40 6.44
N SER A 80 -26.63 -9.03 7.71
CA SER A 80 -27.37 -7.87 8.22
C SER A 80 -26.50 -6.63 8.13
N ALA A 81 -27.10 -5.49 7.76
CA ALA A 81 -26.38 -4.22 7.73
C ALA A 81 -26.00 -3.83 9.18
N GLY A 82 -24.70 -3.74 9.45
CA GLY A 82 -24.17 -3.13 10.66
C GLY A 82 -24.15 -1.61 10.56
N GLN A 83 -23.97 -0.93 11.69
CA GLN A 83 -23.64 0.49 11.70
C GLN A 83 -22.23 0.64 11.13
N VAL A 84 -22.10 1.31 9.98
CA VAL A 84 -20.81 1.70 9.42
C VAL A 84 -20.48 3.07 9.99
N GLN A 85 -19.39 3.18 10.74
CA GLN A 85 -18.77 4.47 11.01
C GLN A 85 -18.03 4.90 9.77
N ASP A 86 -18.34 6.10 9.31
CA ASP A 86 -17.66 6.70 8.17
C ASP A 86 -16.22 7.06 8.56
N PRO A 87 -15.20 6.40 7.98
CA PRO A 87 -13.81 6.78 8.20
C PRO A 87 -13.43 8.10 7.50
N ASP A 88 -14.28 8.64 6.61
CA ASP A 88 -13.90 9.67 5.63
C ASP A 88 -13.73 11.09 6.18
N SER A 89 -14.06 11.36 7.46
CA SER A 89 -14.03 12.75 7.96
C SER A 89 -12.63 13.39 7.95
N GLU A 90 -11.56 12.59 8.04
CA GLU A 90 -10.17 13.09 8.03
C GLU A 90 -9.40 12.77 6.74
N ILE A 91 -9.74 11.67 6.05
CA ILE A 91 -9.01 11.21 4.86
C ILE A 91 -9.08 12.25 3.74
N GLY A 92 -10.25 12.84 3.50
CA GLY A 92 -10.41 13.89 2.48
C GLY A 92 -9.46 15.08 2.70
N SER A 93 -9.31 15.50 3.95
CA SER A 93 -8.38 16.56 4.32
C SER A 93 -6.92 16.19 4.03
N TYR A 94 -6.51 14.96 4.32
CA TYR A 94 -5.14 14.52 4.01
C TYR A 94 -4.88 14.46 2.51
N LEU A 95 -5.85 14.01 1.72
CA LEU A 95 -5.72 13.97 0.26
C LEU A 95 -5.60 15.39 -0.34
N ASP A 96 -6.42 16.33 0.11
CA ASP A 96 -6.38 17.72 -0.35
C ASP A 96 -5.05 18.43 0.00
N ASN A 97 -4.39 17.98 1.07
CA ASN A 97 -3.11 18.51 1.53
C ASN A 97 -1.90 17.66 1.07
N PHE A 98 -2.09 16.74 0.13
CA PHE A 98 -1.03 15.84 -0.39
C PHE A 98 -0.34 15.00 0.71
N ARG A 99 -1.02 14.74 1.82
CA ARG A 99 -0.54 13.92 2.95
C ARG A 99 -0.89 12.45 2.74
N PHE A 100 -0.35 11.84 1.69
CA PHE A 100 -0.73 10.48 1.28
C PHE A 100 -0.33 9.40 2.27
N VAL A 101 0.79 9.60 2.98
CA VAL A 101 1.27 8.68 4.03
C VAL A 101 0.29 8.57 5.19
N ASP A 102 -0.45 9.65 5.46
CA ASP A 102 -1.42 9.74 6.56
C ASP A 102 -2.83 9.35 6.12
N ALA A 103 -3.13 9.49 4.82
CA ALA A 103 -4.40 9.08 4.23
C ALA A 103 -4.54 7.55 4.06
N LEU A 104 -3.41 6.85 3.92
CA LEU A 104 -3.30 5.39 3.78
C LEU A 104 -2.82 4.77 5.09
#